data_AF-A0A3D1ZU40-F1
#
_entry.id   AF-A0A3D1ZU40-F1
#
_cell.length_a   1.000
_cell.length_b   1.000
_cell.length_c   1.000
_cell.angle_alpha   90.00
_cell.angle_beta   90.00
_cell.angle_gamma   90.00
#
_symmetry.space_group_name_H-M   'P 1'
#
loop_
_entity.id
_entity.type
_entity.pdbx_description
1 polymer ?
#
loop_
_entity_poly.entity_id
_entity_poly.type
_entity_poly.pdbx_seq_one_letter_code
_entity_poly.pdbx_strand_id
1 'polypeptide(L)'
;MNKQQLLEAQGEDAMVALGQQLGAAAEHAACGLVVFLQGNLGMGKTTLIRGVIRHFGHQGAVKSPTYTLVEPYEFAEQQVNHFDLYRLGHPEELEFLGIRDYFTSKAINLIEWPDRGAGVLPAADLVISITGEGPQRQLAFAAYTARAQSLLGKLTAQQVTPGANND
;
A
#
# COMPACT_ATOMS: atom_id res chain seq x y z
N MET A 1 13.09 10.33 15.29
CA MET A 1 11.82 11.01 14.98
C MET A 1 11.20 10.34 13.76
N ASN A 2 9.89 10.13 13.76
CA ASN A 2 9.17 9.60 12.60
C ASN A 2 9.03 10.73 11.57
N LYS A 3 9.29 10.46 10.29
CA LYS A 3 9.04 11.44 9.22
C LYS A 3 7.61 11.31 8.77
N GLN A 4 6.91 12.44 8.67
CA GLN A 4 5.53 12.49 8.20
C GLN A 4 5.41 13.33 6.94
N GLN A 5 4.46 12.97 6.09
CA GLN A 5 4.14 13.71 4.87
C GLN A 5 2.65 13.58 4.58
N LEU A 6 2.00 14.68 4.20
CA LEU A 6 0.61 14.69 3.77
C LEU A 6 0.58 14.95 2.27
N LEU A 7 -0.12 14.09 1.52
CA LEU A 7 -0.35 14.25 0.09
C LEU A 7 -1.84 14.20 -0.21
N GLU A 8 -2.23 14.82 -1.32
CA GLU A 8 -3.60 14.78 -1.81
C GLU A 8 -3.66 14.03 -3.14
N ALA A 9 -4.79 13.36 -3.37
CA ALA A 9 -5.13 12.69 -4.62
C ALA A 9 -6.61 12.93 -4.92
N GLN A 10 -6.92 13.29 -6.16
CA GLN A 10 -8.29 13.51 -6.61
C GLN A 10 -8.68 12.46 -7.65
N GLY A 11 -9.64 11.62 -7.30
CA GLY A 11 -10.12 10.54 -8.14
C GLY A 11 -9.23 9.29 -8.12
N GLU A 12 -9.69 8.27 -8.85
CA GLU A 12 -9.03 6.97 -8.93
C GLU A 12 -7.66 7.03 -9.62
N ASP A 13 -7.54 7.79 -10.71
CA ASP A 13 -6.29 7.89 -11.47
C ASP A 13 -5.15 8.52 -10.64
N ALA A 14 -5.45 9.55 -9.86
CA ALA A 14 -4.46 10.16 -8.96
C ALA A 14 -4.02 9.19 -7.84
N MET A 15 -4.94 8.37 -7.32
CA MET A 15 -4.61 7.32 -6.35
C MET A 15 -3.72 6.23 -6.96
N VAL A 16 -4.00 5.82 -8.20
CA VAL A 16 -3.18 4.86 -8.94
C VAL A 16 -1.79 5.45 -9.22
N ALA A 17 -1.71 6.70 -9.68
CA ALA A 17 -0.45 7.38 -9.96
C ALA A 17 0.42 7.53 -8.69
N LEU A 18 -0.19 7.87 -7.55
CA LEU A 18 0.51 7.90 -6.27
C LEU A 18 0.98 6.51 -5.82
N GLY A 19 0.19 5.47 -6.11
CA GLY A 19 0.60 4.07 -5.90
C GLY A 19 1.79 3.68 -6.78
N GLN A 20 1.82 4.12 -8.04
CA GLN A 20 2.97 3.88 -8.92
C GLN A 20 4.24 4.57 -8.41
N GLN A 21 4.15 5.81 -7.92
CA GLN A 21 5.28 6.47 -7.28
C GLN A 21 5.78 5.70 -6.04
N LEU A 22 4.85 5.19 -5.21
CA LEU A 22 5.18 4.35 -4.08
C LEU A 22 5.91 3.06 -4.52
N GLY A 23 5.44 2.41 -5.59
CA GLY A 23 6.10 1.26 -6.22
C GLY A 23 7.53 1.58 -6.68
N ALA A 24 7.70 2.64 -7.47
CA ALA A 24 9.01 3.07 -7.97
C ALA A 24 9.99 3.42 -6.85
N ALA A 25 9.48 4.05 -5.79
CA ALA A 25 10.29 4.41 -4.64
C ALA A 25 10.69 3.18 -3.80
N ALA A 26 9.81 2.17 -3.72
CA ALA A 26 10.02 0.91 -3.00
C ALA A 26 10.90 -0.10 -3.76
N GLU A 27 10.87 -0.13 -5.09
CA GLU A 27 11.72 -0.99 -5.94
C GLU A 27 13.22 -0.82 -5.63
N HIS A 28 13.62 0.40 -5.28
CA HIS A 28 14.99 0.72 -4.91
C HIS A 28 15.32 0.49 -3.43
N ALA A 29 14.41 -0.09 -2.66
CA ALA A 29 14.68 -0.41 -1.26
C ALA A 29 15.63 -1.62 -1.17
N ALA A 30 16.69 -1.50 -0.38
CA ALA A 30 17.69 -2.56 -0.23
C ALA A 30 17.18 -3.83 0.48
N CYS A 31 15.95 -3.81 0.99
CA CYS A 31 15.34 -4.89 1.76
C CYS A 31 13.81 -4.77 1.72
N GLY A 32 13.14 -5.83 2.17
CA GLY A 32 11.68 -5.93 2.22
C GLY A 32 11.05 -4.78 3.02
N LEU A 33 9.80 -4.49 2.68
CA LEU A 33 9.05 -3.33 3.19
C LEU A 33 7.69 -3.77 3.71
N VAL A 34 7.31 -3.31 4.90
CA VAL A 34 5.98 -3.54 5.49
C VAL A 34 5.21 -2.22 5.49
N VAL A 35 4.14 -2.16 4.70
CA VAL A 35 3.29 -0.97 4.54
C VAL A 35 1.90 -1.27 5.07
N PHE A 36 1.45 -0.46 6.02
CA PHE A 36 0.12 -0.54 6.60
C PHE A 36 -0.77 0.52 5.95
N LEU A 37 -1.93 0.09 5.44
CA LEU A 37 -2.94 0.96 4.85
C LEU A 37 -4.17 1.01 5.75
N GLN A 38 -4.47 2.21 6.25
CA GLN A 38 -5.59 2.50 7.11
C GLN A 38 -6.56 3.47 6.44
N GLY A 39 -7.83 3.36 6.77
CA GLY A 39 -8.89 4.20 6.22
C GLY A 39 -10.20 3.43 6.10
N ASN A 40 -11.31 4.15 6.13
CA ASN A 40 -12.65 3.55 6.07
C ASN A 40 -12.88 2.75 4.77
N LEU A 41 -13.95 1.96 4.75
CA LEU A 41 -14.38 1.24 3.55
C LEU A 41 -14.60 2.25 2.40
N GLY A 42 -14.12 1.91 1.20
CA GLY A 42 -14.23 2.80 0.03
C GLY A 42 -13.24 3.98 -0.02
N MET A 43 -12.30 4.09 0.93
CA MET A 43 -11.29 5.16 0.89
C MET A 43 -10.20 4.98 -0.19
N GLY A 44 -10.17 3.84 -0.89
CA GLY A 44 -9.25 3.62 -2.02
C GLY A 44 -7.92 2.96 -1.65
N LYS A 45 -7.86 2.23 -0.53
CA LYS A 45 -6.70 1.41 -0.13
C LYS A 45 -6.27 0.45 -1.24
N THR A 46 -7.18 -0.40 -1.73
CA THR A 46 -6.94 -1.30 -2.87
C THR A 46 -6.55 -0.55 -4.15
N THR A 47 -7.09 0.65 -4.38
CA THR A 47 -6.74 1.49 -5.55
C THR A 47 -5.30 1.95 -5.49
N LEU A 48 -4.82 2.38 -4.33
CA LEU A 48 -3.41 2.73 -4.11
C LEU A 48 -2.51 1.50 -4.35
N ILE A 49 -2.86 0.36 -3.77
CA ILE A 49 -2.13 -0.92 -3.92
C ILE A 49 -2.06 -1.34 -5.39
N ARG A 50 -3.16 -1.18 -6.14
CA ARG A 50 -3.17 -1.45 -7.58
C ARG A 50 -2.15 -0.61 -8.33
N GLY A 51 -1.96 0.66 -7.97
CA GLY A 51 -0.89 1.49 -8.52
C GLY A 51 0.49 0.91 -8.28
N VAL A 52 0.76 0.45 -7.05
CA VAL A 52 2.04 -0.21 -6.69
C VAL A 52 2.26 -1.47 -7.53
N ILE A 53 1.27 -2.36 -7.59
CA ILE A 53 1.38 -3.63 -8.32
C ILE A 53 1.53 -3.40 -9.84
N ARG A 54 0.86 -2.40 -10.40
CA ARG A 54 1.01 -2.01 -11.81
C ARG A 54 2.39 -1.46 -12.13
N HIS A 55 3.04 -0.74 -11.21
CA HIS A 55 4.42 -0.26 -11.38
C HIS A 55 5.37 -1.43 -11.67
N PHE A 56 5.23 -2.54 -10.95
CA PHE A 56 6.03 -3.75 -11.16
C PHE A 56 5.66 -4.54 -12.43
N GLY A 57 4.69 -4.07 -13.22
CA GLY A 57 4.38 -4.61 -14.55
C GLY A 57 3.15 -5.51 -14.63
N HIS A 58 2.41 -5.70 -13.53
CA HIS A 58 1.18 -6.50 -13.57
C HIS A 58 0.07 -5.81 -14.39
N GLN A 59 -0.44 -6.50 -15.42
CA GLN A 59 -1.47 -5.98 -16.34
C GLN A 59 -2.89 -6.47 -16.01
N GLY A 60 -3.03 -7.42 -15.09
CA GLY A 60 -4.30 -8.01 -14.71
C GLY A 60 -5.14 -7.14 -13.77
N ALA A 61 -6.31 -7.67 -13.41
CA ALA A 61 -7.18 -7.04 -12.44
C ALA A 61 -6.64 -7.24 -11.02
N VAL A 62 -6.28 -6.14 -10.36
CA VAL A 62 -5.95 -6.13 -8.92
C VAL A 62 -7.22 -5.86 -8.13
N LYS A 63 -7.70 -6.87 -7.42
CA LYS A 63 -8.88 -6.83 -6.53
C LYS A 63 -8.43 -7.07 -5.09
N SER A 64 -9.26 -6.66 -4.13
CA SER A 64 -8.98 -6.92 -2.73
C SER A 64 -9.11 -8.42 -2.43
N PRO A 65 -8.10 -9.08 -1.84
CA PRO A 65 -8.15 -10.49 -1.44
C PRO A 65 -8.94 -10.68 -0.15
N THR A 66 -10.10 -10.04 -0.01
CA THR A 66 -10.87 -10.00 1.25
C THR A 66 -11.24 -11.39 1.79
N TYR A 67 -11.34 -12.40 0.92
CA TYR A 67 -11.68 -13.79 1.30
C TYR A 67 -10.46 -14.71 1.37
N THR A 68 -9.45 -14.48 0.53
CA THR A 68 -8.19 -15.25 0.54
C THR A 68 -7.19 -14.69 1.55
N LEU A 69 -7.45 -13.50 2.10
CA LEU A 69 -6.64 -12.68 3.01
C LEU A 69 -5.33 -12.17 2.42
N VAL A 70 -4.71 -12.92 1.51
CA VAL A 70 -3.48 -12.57 0.81
C VAL A 70 -3.58 -12.94 -0.67
N GLU A 71 -2.99 -12.09 -1.51
CA GLU A 71 -2.70 -12.36 -2.92
C GLU A 71 -1.22 -12.01 -3.20
N PRO A 72 -0.36 -12.99 -3.50
CA PRO A 72 1.02 -12.73 -3.90
C PRO A 72 1.13 -12.38 -5.39
N TYR A 73 1.95 -11.39 -5.70
CA TYR A 73 2.33 -11.01 -7.06
C TYR A 73 3.85 -11.16 -7.20
N GLU A 74 4.27 -12.11 -8.03
CA GLU A 74 5.69 -12.41 -8.27
C GLU A 74 6.20 -11.66 -9.50
N PHE A 75 7.34 -11.00 -9.34
CA PHE A 75 8.08 -10.32 -10.39
C PHE A 75 9.53 -10.79 -10.40
N ALA A 76 10.29 -10.45 -11.44
CA ALA A 76 11.64 -10.98 -11.67
C ALA A 76 12.58 -10.80 -10.45
N GLU A 77 12.57 -9.62 -9.83
CA GLU A 77 13.47 -9.29 -8.71
C GLU A 77 12.75 -9.02 -7.37
N GLN A 78 11.42 -8.94 -7.39
CA GLN A 78 10.60 -8.49 -6.26
C GLN A 78 9.32 -9.32 -6.13
N GLN A 79 8.87 -9.50 -4.89
CA GLN A 79 7.54 -10.01 -4.58
C GLN A 79 6.70 -8.88 -3.96
N VAL A 80 5.45 -8.73 -4.40
CA VAL A 80 4.49 -7.82 -3.76
C VAL A 80 3.34 -8.65 -3.22
N ASN A 81 3.11 -8.59 -1.91
CA ASN A 81 2.01 -9.29 -1.26
C ASN A 81 0.94 -8.28 -0.88
N HIS A 82 -0.27 -8.48 -1.39
CA HIS A 82 -1.44 -7.70 -1.01
C HIS A 82 -2.20 -8.47 0.06
N PHE A 83 -2.28 -7.92 1.27
CA PHE A 83 -3.12 -8.43 2.33
C PHE A 83 -4.37 -7.57 2.52
N ASP A 84 -5.51 -8.22 2.70
CA ASP A 84 -6.74 -7.57 3.14
C ASP A 84 -7.31 -8.34 4.34
N LEU A 85 -7.10 -7.77 5.53
CA LEU A 85 -7.46 -8.42 6.79
C LEU A 85 -8.88 -8.05 7.26
N TYR A 86 -9.70 -7.39 6.44
CA TYR A 86 -11.02 -6.91 6.85
C TYR A 86 -11.92 -8.01 7.43
N ARG A 87 -11.81 -9.24 6.90
CA ARG A 87 -12.59 -10.42 7.34
C ARG A 87 -11.83 -11.36 8.27
N LEU A 88 -10.61 -11.03 8.68
CA LEU A 88 -9.85 -11.84 9.63
C LEU A 88 -10.59 -11.85 10.98
N GLY A 89 -10.93 -13.04 11.47
CA GLY A 89 -11.66 -13.21 12.72
C GLY A 89 -10.77 -12.93 13.93
N HIS A 90 -9.64 -13.63 13.98
CA HIS A 90 -8.62 -13.50 15.02
C HIS A 90 -7.21 -13.33 14.44
N PRO A 91 -6.33 -12.50 15.05
CA PRO A 91 -4.95 -12.30 14.58
C PRO A 91 -4.15 -13.60 14.43
N GLU A 92 -4.36 -14.56 15.34
CA GLU A 92 -3.65 -15.85 15.34
C GLU A 92 -3.91 -16.70 14.09
N GLU A 93 -5.01 -16.45 13.37
CA GLU A 93 -5.29 -17.14 12.10
C GLU A 93 -4.18 -16.92 11.05
N LEU A 94 -3.46 -15.79 11.14
CA LEU A 94 -2.31 -15.50 10.28
C LEU A 94 -1.15 -16.49 10.48
N GLU A 95 -0.96 -17.02 11.69
CA GLU A 95 0.09 -18.01 11.94
C GLU A 95 -0.21 -19.33 11.23
N PHE A 96 -1.48 -19.74 11.15
CA PHE A 96 -1.89 -20.93 10.39
C PHE A 96 -1.74 -20.76 8.88
N LEU A 97 -1.78 -19.52 8.38
CA LEU A 97 -1.53 -19.18 6.98
C LEU A 97 -0.04 -19.10 6.63
N GLY A 98 0.86 -19.33 7.59
CA GLY A 98 2.30 -19.21 7.36
C GLY A 98 2.73 -17.78 7.06
N ILE A 99 2.09 -16.78 7.68
CA ILE A 99 2.30 -15.34 7.39
C ILE A 99 3.79 -14.93 7.37
N ARG A 100 4.61 -15.59 8.20
CA ARG A 100 6.05 -15.31 8.35
C ARG A 100 6.82 -15.49 7.05
N ASP A 101 6.39 -16.40 6.18
CA ASP A 101 7.08 -16.72 4.93
C ASP A 101 6.94 -15.59 3.89
N TYR A 102 5.96 -14.71 4.05
CA TYR A 102 5.77 -13.54 3.18
C TYR A 102 6.69 -12.37 3.50
N PHE A 103 7.26 -12.30 4.70
CA PHE A 103 8.11 -11.18 5.15
C PHE A 103 9.59 -11.40 4.84
N THR A 104 9.90 -11.56 3.55
CA THR A 104 11.28 -11.76 3.07
C THR A 104 12.00 -10.45 2.81
N SER A 105 13.33 -10.51 2.63
CA SER A 105 14.14 -9.34 2.24
C SER A 105 13.84 -8.81 0.84
N LYS A 106 13.04 -9.52 0.02
CA LYS A 106 12.61 -9.11 -1.33
C LYS A 106 11.10 -8.88 -1.42
N ALA A 107 10.39 -8.86 -0.29
CA ALA A 107 8.93 -8.72 -0.29
C ALA A 107 8.49 -7.31 0.10
N ILE A 108 7.59 -6.73 -0.69
CA ILE A 108 6.79 -5.56 -0.31
C ILE A 108 5.44 -6.06 0.15
N ASN A 109 5.15 -5.93 1.44
CA ASN A 109 3.91 -6.39 2.06
C ASN A 109 2.99 -5.19 2.26
N LEU A 110 1.90 -5.12 1.48
CA LEU A 110 0.90 -4.07 1.49
C LEU A 110 -0.33 -4.57 2.24
N ILE A 111 -0.55 -4.07 3.46
CA ILE A 111 -1.54 -4.65 4.38
C ILE A 111 -2.68 -3.66 4.62
N GLU A 112 -3.86 -3.99 4.11
CA GLU A 112 -5.10 -3.31 4.46
C GLU A 112 -5.63 -3.83 5.81
N TRP A 113 -6.18 -2.92 6.62
CA TRP A 113 -6.77 -3.22 7.94
C TRP A 113 -5.78 -3.90 8.91
N PRO A 114 -4.57 -3.34 9.10
CA PRO A 114 -3.51 -3.98 9.90
C PRO A 114 -3.92 -4.22 11.35
N ASP A 115 -4.83 -3.44 11.91
CA ASP A 115 -5.32 -3.59 13.29
C ASP A 115 -5.95 -4.97 13.55
N ARG A 116 -6.46 -5.63 12.50
CA ARG A 116 -7.02 -6.99 12.58
C ARG A 116 -5.95 -8.06 12.82
N GLY A 117 -4.71 -7.79 12.43
CA GLY A 117 -3.56 -8.68 12.63
C GLY A 117 -2.65 -8.25 13.80
N ALA A 118 -3.11 -7.33 14.66
CA ALA A 118 -2.30 -6.80 15.75
C ALA A 118 -1.77 -7.92 16.66
N GLY A 119 -0.49 -7.82 17.04
CA GLY A 119 0.20 -8.83 17.87
C GLY A 119 0.86 -9.95 17.07
N VAL A 120 0.45 -10.17 15.81
CA VAL A 120 1.06 -11.18 14.91
C VAL A 120 1.85 -10.52 13.78
N LEU A 121 1.33 -9.43 13.20
CA LEU A 121 2.03 -8.68 12.17
C LEU A 121 3.34 -8.07 12.69
N PRO A 122 4.41 -8.03 11.86
CA PRO A 122 5.61 -7.26 12.18
C PRO A 122 5.29 -5.76 12.23
N ALA A 123 6.18 -5.00 12.86
CA ALA A 123 6.08 -3.55 12.87
C ALA A 123 6.12 -2.97 11.44
N ALA A 124 5.27 -1.98 11.19
CA ALA A 124 5.25 -1.28 9.91
C ALA A 124 6.49 -0.40 9.73
N ASP A 125 7.00 -0.36 8.50
CA ASP A 125 7.94 0.66 8.06
C ASP A 125 7.25 1.98 7.76
N LEU A 126 6.10 1.86 7.12
CA LEU A 126 5.31 2.95 6.62
C LEU A 126 3.84 2.70 6.95
N VAL A 127 3.20 3.67 7.58
CA VAL A 127 1.74 3.71 7.75
C VAL A 127 1.19 4.78 6.82
N ILE A 128 0.15 4.43 6.07
CA ILE A 128 -0.57 5.32 5.17
C ILE A 128 -2.03 5.37 5.64
N SER A 129 -2.43 6.50 6.21
CA SER A 129 -3.80 6.74 6.63
C SER A 129 -4.53 7.55 5.56
N ILE A 130 -5.64 7.02 5.06
CA ILE A 130 -6.41 7.60 3.94
C ILE A 130 -7.75 8.10 4.46
N THR A 131 -7.99 9.40 4.27
CA THR A 131 -9.24 10.09 4.61
C THR A 131 -9.73 10.89 3.39
N GLY A 132 -10.95 11.42 3.47
CA GLY A 132 -11.50 12.34 2.46
C GLY A 132 -12.98 12.15 2.20
N GLU A 133 -13.53 13.02 1.36
CA GLU A 133 -14.93 13.05 0.96
C GLU A 133 -15.06 13.18 -0.56
N GLY A 134 -16.13 12.62 -1.13
CA GLY A 134 -16.34 12.63 -2.57
C GLY A 134 -15.15 12.04 -3.34
N PRO A 135 -14.62 12.72 -4.37
CA PRO A 135 -13.46 12.26 -5.13
C PRO A 135 -12.11 12.61 -4.48
N GLN A 136 -12.06 13.47 -3.47
CA GLN A 136 -10.80 13.91 -2.87
C GLN A 136 -10.34 12.93 -1.79
N ARG A 137 -9.04 12.65 -1.77
CA ARG A 137 -8.37 11.85 -0.74
C ARG A 137 -7.18 12.61 -0.20
N GLN A 138 -7.01 12.53 1.11
CA GLN A 138 -5.80 12.93 1.83
C GLN A 138 -5.12 11.67 2.35
N LEU A 139 -3.82 11.56 2.08
CA LEU A 139 -2.99 10.44 2.47
C LEU A 139 -1.92 10.96 3.42
N ALA A 140 -2.06 10.61 4.69
CA ALA A 140 -1.06 10.89 5.71
C ALA A 140 -0.09 9.72 5.79
N PHE A 141 1.16 9.96 5.42
CA PHE A 141 2.25 9.00 5.47
C PHE A 141 3.06 9.20 6.76
N ALA A 142 3.33 8.11 7.47
CA ALA A 142 4.19 8.10 8.65
C ALA A 142 5.26 7.01 8.52
N ALA A 143 6.52 7.42 8.36
CA ALA A 143 7.66 6.52 8.22
C ALA A 143 8.37 6.30 9.57
N TYR A 144 8.48 5.03 9.94
CA TYR A 144 9.05 4.56 11.21
C TYR A 144 10.47 4.01 11.07
N THR A 145 10.92 3.76 9.84
CA THR A 145 12.28 3.27 9.56
C THR A 145 13.01 4.17 8.57
N ALA A 146 14.35 4.18 8.61
CA ALA A 146 15.18 5.02 7.74
C ALA A 146 14.93 4.77 6.24
N ARG A 147 14.63 3.51 5.87
CA ARG A 147 14.24 3.14 4.50
C ARG A 147 12.93 3.80 4.08
N ALA A 148 11.90 3.76 4.92
CA ALA A 148 10.63 4.43 4.64
C ALA A 148 10.79 5.97 4.61
N GLN A 149 11.65 6.54 5.46
CA GLN A 149 11.91 7.98 5.45
C GLN A 149 12.57 8.45 4.13
N SER A 150 13.47 7.62 3.60
CA SER A 150 14.12 7.82 2.30
C SER A 150 13.12 7.68 1.15
N LEU A 151 12.22 6.70 1.24
CA LEU A 151 11.13 6.50 0.29
C LEU A 151 10.21 7.73 0.23
N LEU A 152 9.76 8.25 1.38
CA LEU A 152 8.86 9.41 1.42
C LEU A 152 9.43 10.63 0.70
N GLY A 153 10.75 10.84 0.75
CA GLY A 153 11.39 11.96 0.03
C GLY A 153 11.21 11.91 -1.49
N LYS A 154 10.81 10.77 -2.06
CA LYS A 154 10.57 10.58 -3.50
C LYS A 154 9.11 10.77 -3.91
N LEU A 155 8.18 10.85 -2.95
CA LEU A 155 6.75 10.99 -3.24
C LEU A 155 6.38 12.46 -3.39
N THR A 156 5.58 12.78 -4.41
CA THR A 156 5.08 14.12 -4.67
C THR A 156 3.56 14.14 -4.68
N ALA A 157 2.96 15.28 -4.34
CA ALA A 157 1.53 15.47 -4.52
C ALA A 157 1.16 15.30 -6.01
N GLN A 158 0.00 14.71 -6.28
CA GLN A 158 -0.52 14.65 -7.63
C GLN A 158 -1.30 15.94 -7.90
N GLN A 159 -0.87 16.73 -8.89
CA GLN A 159 -1.71 17.81 -9.40
C GLN A 159 -2.80 17.20 -10.28
N VAL A 160 -4.02 17.67 -10.09
CA VAL A 160 -5.12 17.45 -11.01
C VAL A 160 -4.72 18.08 -12.33
N THR A 161 -4.40 17.30 -13.36
CA THR A 161 -4.60 17.78 -14.72
C THR A 161 -6.12 17.94 -14.89
N PRO A 162 -6.64 19.16 -15.11
CA PRO A 162 -8.01 19.29 -15.56
C PRO A 162 -8.11 18.43 -16.81
N GLY A 163 -9.03 17.47 -16.82
CA GLY A 163 -9.26 16.63 -17.98
C GLY A 163 -9.37 17.52 -19.20
N ALA A 164 -8.64 17.16 -20.26
CA ALA A 164 -8.85 17.73 -21.57
C ALA A 164 -10.35 17.62 -21.86
N ASN A 165 -11.01 18.79 -21.95
CA ASN A 165 -12.32 18.87 -22.58
C ASN A 165 -12.13 18.31 -23.99
N ASN A 166 -12.64 17.11 -24.24
CA ASN A 166 -12.92 16.70 -25.59
C ASN A 166 -14.30 17.26 -25.92
N ASP A 167 -14.30 18.10 -26.95
CA ASP A 167 -15.45 18.71 -27.64
C ASP A 167 -16.58 17.73 -27.96
#